data_AF-A0A816I6D5-F1
#
_entry.id   AF-A0A816I6D5-F1
#
_cell.length_a   1.000
_cell.length_b   1.000
_cell.length_c   1.000
_cell.angle_alpha   90.00
_cell.angle_beta   90.00
_cell.angle_gamma   90.00
#
_symmetry.space_group_name_H-M   'P 1'
#
loop_
_entity.id
_entity.type
_entity.pdbx_description
1 polymer ?
#
loop_
_entity_poly.entity_id
_entity_poly.type
_entity_poly.pdbx_seq_one_letter_code
_entity_poly.pdbx_strand_id
1 'polypeptide(L)'
;PLTIKLNEKPLSKSMRFIACILLVDKGDHDACSEKKSTEVFCQYNNSMHMLHPALAEHLYIFRVKAEVTSSELLSDFKLKSDDVWKIGECGLVQDLEIP
;
A
#
# COMPACT_ATOMS: atom_id res chain seq x y z
N PRO A 1 7.15 -6.97 1.28
CA PRO A 1 7.69 -6.65 -0.04
C PRO A 1 6.89 -7.24 -1.21
N LEU A 2 6.25 -6.35 -1.99
CA LEU A 2 5.73 -6.63 -3.32
C LEU A 2 6.64 -5.98 -4.36
N THR A 3 6.96 -6.71 -5.43
CA THR A 3 7.81 -6.24 -6.53
C THR A 3 7.01 -6.22 -7.82
N ILE A 4 7.05 -5.11 -8.54
CA ILE A 4 6.51 -5.02 -9.91
C ILE A 4 7.65 -4.80 -10.90
N LYS A 5 7.63 -5.57 -12.00
CA LYS A 5 8.56 -5.43 -13.11
C LYS A 5 7.98 -4.44 -14.13
N LEU A 6 8.76 -3.43 -14.47
CA LEU A 6 8.42 -2.38 -15.42
C LEU A 6 8.97 -2.77 -16.79
N ASN A 7 8.09 -2.92 -17.78
CA ASN A 7 8.46 -3.36 -19.12
C ASN A 7 8.61 -2.21 -20.13
N GLU A 8 8.24 -0.99 -19.75
CA GLU A 8 8.33 0.18 -20.63
C GLU A 8 9.79 0.62 -20.84
N LYS A 9 10.14 0.94 -22.09
CA LYS A 9 11.45 1.49 -22.47
C LYS A 9 11.27 2.66 -23.45
N PRO A 10 11.87 3.83 -23.20
CA PRO A 10 12.62 4.20 -22.00
C PRO A 10 11.69 4.35 -20.78
N LEU A 11 12.19 4.02 -19.59
CA LEU A 11 11.43 4.27 -18.36
C LEU A 11 11.24 5.78 -18.19
N SER A 12 9.99 6.20 -18.07
CA SER A 12 9.66 7.57 -17.65
C SER A 12 10.27 7.86 -16.28
N LYS A 13 10.77 9.08 -16.04
CA LYS A 13 11.35 9.48 -14.74
C LYS A 13 10.41 9.19 -13.55
N SER A 14 9.10 9.25 -13.79
CA SER A 14 8.06 8.91 -12.81
C SER A 14 6.93 8.13 -13.46
N MET A 15 6.37 7.15 -12.76
CA MET A 15 5.21 6.38 -13.18
C MET A 15 4.10 6.46 -12.12
N ARG A 16 2.86 6.18 -12.55
CA ARG A 16 1.73 6.04 -11.65
C ARG A 16 1.42 4.57 -11.43
N PHE A 17 1.01 4.26 -10.21
CA PHE A 17 0.60 2.95 -9.79
C PHE A 17 -0.71 3.07 -9.02
N ILE A 18 -1.53 2.03 -9.12
CA ILE A 18 -2.65 1.82 -8.22
C ILE A 18 -2.18 0.84 -7.17
N ALA A 19 -2.22 1.26 -5.91
CA ALA A 19 -1.98 0.41 -4.77
C ALA A 19 -3.32 0.08 -4.10
N CYS A 20 -3.42 -1.14 -3.61
CA CYS A 20 -4.56 -1.57 -2.80
C CYS A 20 -4.09 -2.26 -1.52
N ILE A 21 -4.85 -2.09 -0.45
CA ILE A 21 -4.60 -2.75 0.82
C ILE A 21 -5.93 -3.09 1.50
N LEU A 22 -6.08 -4.36 1.87
CA LEU A 22 -7.17 -4.86 2.70
C LEU A 22 -6.67 -5.00 4.14
N LEU A 23 -7.28 -4.25 5.04
CA LEU A 23 -7.05 -4.39 6.47
C LEU A 23 -8.08 -5.33 7.07
N VAL A 24 -7.65 -6.19 7.99
CA VAL A 24 -8.54 -7.10 8.73
C VAL A 24 -8.22 -7.07 10.21
N ASP A 25 -9.26 -7.33 11.02
CA ASP A 25 -9.15 -7.52 12.45
C ASP A 25 -8.35 -8.79 12.77
N LYS A 26 -7.49 -8.75 13.80
CA LYS A 26 -6.72 -9.93 14.23
C LYS A 26 -7.58 -10.95 14.98
N GLY A 27 -8.73 -10.55 15.52
CA GLY A 27 -9.66 -11.38 16.29
C GLY A 27 -9.20 -11.72 17.71
N ASP A 28 -8.03 -11.21 18.11
CA ASP A 28 -7.33 -11.59 19.35
C ASP A 28 -7.51 -10.56 20.48
N HIS A 29 -8.37 -9.55 20.26
CA HIS A 29 -8.63 -8.50 21.23
C HIS A 29 -10.09 -8.52 21.69
N ASP A 30 -10.32 -8.29 22.98
CA ASP A 30 -11.66 -8.13 23.54
C ASP A 30 -12.42 -7.09 22.70
N ALA A 31 -13.68 -7.41 22.39
CA ALA A 31 -14.60 -6.62 21.54
C ALA A 31 -14.84 -5.16 22.01
N CYS A 32 -14.14 -4.72 23.06
CA CYS A 32 -14.24 -3.42 23.72
C CYS A 32 -13.01 -2.51 23.52
N SER A 33 -12.02 -2.86 22.69
CA SER A 33 -10.89 -1.94 22.44
C SER A 33 -11.33 -0.77 21.55
N GLU A 34 -11.27 0.45 22.09
CA GLU A 34 -11.76 1.68 21.43
C GLU A 34 -10.89 2.15 20.24
N LYS A 35 -9.75 1.48 19.96
CA LYS A 35 -8.84 1.85 18.87
C LYS A 35 -9.32 1.31 17.52
N LYS A 36 -10.41 1.89 16.99
CA LYS A 36 -11.04 1.50 15.72
C LYS A 36 -10.26 1.90 14.45
N SER A 37 -9.15 2.64 14.58
CA SER A 37 -8.37 3.12 13.44
C SER A 37 -6.87 3.02 13.67
N THR A 38 -6.12 2.77 12.60
CA THR A 38 -4.66 2.73 12.58
C THR A 38 -4.08 3.61 11.47
N GLU A 39 -2.75 3.67 11.41
CA GLU A 39 -2.00 4.28 10.32
C GLU A 39 -1.34 3.16 9.50
N VAL A 40 -1.54 3.21 8.19
CA VAL A 40 -0.85 2.34 7.23
C VAL A 40 0.21 3.16 6.52
N PHE A 41 1.43 2.62 6.46
CA PHE A 41 2.51 3.16 5.64
C PHE A 41 2.70 2.29 4.41
N CYS A 42 2.72 2.92 3.25
CA CYS A 42 3.07 2.29 1.98
C CYS A 42 4.33 2.96 1.46
N GLN A 43 5.45 2.24 1.50
CA GLN A 43 6.75 2.73 1.08
C GLN A 43 7.05 2.20 -0.32
N TYR A 44 7.47 3.08 -1.23
CA TYR A 44 7.81 2.78 -2.62
C TYR A 44 9.20 3.34 -2.92
N ASN A 45 10.23 2.49 -3.00
CA ASN A 45 11.62 2.93 -3.07
C ASN A 45 11.92 4.05 -2.02
N ASN A 46 12.11 5.30 -2.47
CA ASN A 46 12.38 6.49 -1.63
C ASN A 46 11.14 7.32 -1.27
N SER A 47 9.94 6.88 -1.64
CA SER A 47 8.67 7.57 -1.35
C SER A 47 7.89 6.84 -0.25
N MET A 48 7.13 7.59 0.55
CA MET A 48 6.26 7.04 1.60
C MET A 48 4.88 7.68 1.50
N HIS A 49 3.85 6.85 1.52
CA HIS A 49 2.46 7.26 1.60
C HIS A 49 1.87 6.77 2.92
N MET A 50 1.12 7.63 3.60
CA MET A 50 0.45 7.31 4.86
C MET A 50 -1.06 7.34 4.63
N LEU A 51 -1.76 6.28 5.02
CA LEU A 51 -3.22 6.26 5.12
C LEU A 51 -3.60 6.44 6.58
N HIS A 52 -4.36 7.51 6.87
CA HIS A 52 -4.91 7.78 8.18
C HIS A 52 -6.24 8.55 8.06
N PRO A 53 -7.27 8.19 8.83
CA PRO A 53 -7.41 6.95 9.60
C PRO A 53 -7.71 5.75 8.69
N ALA A 54 -7.08 4.60 8.95
CA ALA A 54 -7.42 3.34 8.28
C ALA A 54 -8.22 2.45 9.23
N LEU A 55 -9.36 1.95 8.74
CA LEU A 55 -10.34 1.12 9.42
C LEU A 55 -10.17 -0.33 8.96
N ALA A 56 -10.53 -1.26 9.84
CA ALA A 56 -10.54 -2.67 9.51
C ALA A 56 -11.70 -3.05 8.60
N GLU A 57 -11.53 -4.17 7.91
CA GLU A 57 -12.51 -4.74 6.97
C GLU A 57 -12.78 -3.83 5.75
N HIS A 58 -11.93 -2.82 5.54
CA HIS A 58 -12.00 -1.93 4.40
C HIS A 58 -10.86 -2.22 3.42
N LEU A 59 -11.21 -2.21 2.13
CA LEU A 59 -10.27 -2.19 1.02
C LEU A 59 -9.97 -0.74 0.65
N TYR A 60 -8.73 -0.32 0.85
CA TYR A 60 -8.25 0.97 0.39
C TYR A 60 -7.63 0.83 -0.99
N ILE A 61 -8.01 1.72 -1.90
CA ILE A 61 -7.44 1.82 -3.25
C ILE A 61 -7.02 3.27 -3.45
N PHE A 62 -5.75 3.49 -3.79
CA PHE A 62 -5.22 4.83 -3.97
C PHE A 62 -4.14 4.84 -5.07
N ARG A 63 -4.05 5.99 -5.74
CA ARG A 63 -3.06 6.22 -6.78
C ARG A 63 -1.81 6.80 -6.18
N VAL A 64 -0.66 6.26 -6.55
CA VAL A 64 0.65 6.76 -6.15
C VAL A 64 1.49 7.08 -7.36
N LYS A 65 2.22 8.19 -7.28
CA LYS A 65 3.24 8.55 -8.26
C LYS A 65 4.59 8.24 -7.65
N ALA A 66 5.38 7.39 -8.29
CA ALA A 66 6.71 7.00 -7.83
C ALA A 66 7.75 7.30 -8.91
N GLU A 67 8.92 7.77 -8.48
CA GLU A 67 10.08 7.82 -9.37
C GLU A 67 10.63 6.41 -9.58
N VAL A 68 10.85 6.06 -10.84
CA VAL A 68 11.34 4.74 -11.23
C VAL A 68 12.72 4.90 -11.83
N THR A 69 13.74 4.52 -11.05
CA THR A 69 15.15 4.57 -11.46
C THR A 69 15.67 3.20 -11.88
N SER A 70 14.85 2.16 -11.72
CA SER A 70 15.13 0.76 -12.01
C SER A 70 13.98 0.17 -12.84
N SER A 71 14.24 -0.95 -13.52
CA SER A 71 13.21 -1.77 -14.18
C SER A 71 12.29 -2.48 -13.20
N GLU A 72 12.48 -2.31 -11.90
CA GLU A 72 11.64 -2.87 -10.85
C GLU A 72 11.29 -1.78 -9.83
N LEU A 73 10.05 -1.82 -9.34
CA LEU A 73 9.61 -1.01 -8.22
C LEU A 73 9.32 -1.94 -7.03
N LEU A 74 10.00 -1.68 -5.91
CA LEU A 74 9.79 -2.37 -4.65
C LEU A 74 8.84 -1.58 -3.79
N SER A 75 7.85 -2.28 -3.22
CA SER A 75 6.88 -1.70 -2.30
C SER A 75 6.76 -2.50 -1.02
N ASP A 76 6.69 -1.78 0.10
CA ASP A 76 6.47 -2.34 1.42
C ASP A 76 5.27 -1.69 2.09
N PHE A 77 4.35 -2.52 2.57
CA PHE A 77 3.18 -2.10 3.31
C PHE A 77 3.40 -2.44 4.79
N LYS A 78 3.25 -1.46 5.67
CA LYS A 78 3.51 -1.56 7.11
C LYS A 78 2.37 -0.91 7.89
N LEU A 79 2.10 -1.44 9.08
CA LEU A 79 1.19 -0.84 10.05
C LEU A 79 1.99 -0.11 11.12
N LYS A 80 1.46 1.01 11.63
CA LYS A 80 2.07 1.70 12.78
C LYS A 80 2.04 0.87 14.06
N SER A 81 0.92 0.20 14.28
CA SER A 81 0.71 -0.78 15.33
C SER A 81 -0.04 -1.94 14.69
N ASP A 82 0.47 -3.14 14.92
CA ASP A 82 -0.16 -4.38 14.51
C ASP A 82 -0.89 -5.03 15.68
N ASP A 83 -1.08 -4.37 16.82
CA ASP A 83 -1.65 -5.00 18.01
C ASP A 83 -3.10 -5.49 17.77
N VAL A 84 -3.88 -4.74 16.99
CA VAL A 84 -5.31 -5.02 16.71
C VAL A 84 -5.52 -5.43 15.25
N TRP A 85 -4.72 -4.89 14.34
CA TRP A 85 -4.95 -4.96 12.90
C TRP A 85 -3.84 -5.74 12.20
N LYS A 86 -4.18 -6.40 11.11
CA LYS A 86 -3.19 -6.96 10.17
C LYS A 86 -3.55 -6.60 8.73
N ILE A 87 -2.53 -6.63 7.89
CA ILE A 87 -2.71 -6.57 6.44
C ILE A 87 -3.19 -7.94 5.99
N GLY A 88 -4.44 -8.03 5.54
CA GLY A 88 -4.99 -9.28 5.00
C GLY A 88 -4.43 -9.53 3.61
N GLU A 89 -4.57 -8.54 2.73
CA GLU A 89 -4.09 -8.57 1.34
C GLU A 89 -3.55 -7.20 0.94
N CYS A 90 -2.62 -7.17 0.00
CA CYS A 90 -2.17 -5.93 -0.64
C CYS A 90 -1.77 -6.20 -2.08
N GLY A 91 -1.82 -5.16 -2.90
CA GLY A 91 -1.52 -5.26 -4.32
C GLY A 91 -0.96 -3.96 -4.88
N LEU A 92 -0.20 -4.10 -5.96
CA LEU A 92 0.35 -2.99 -6.71
C LEU A 92 0.28 -3.30 -8.19
N VAL A 93 -0.30 -2.39 -8.97
CA VAL A 93 -0.37 -2.49 -10.43
C VAL A 93 0.03 -1.16 -11.05
N GLN A 94 0.65 -1.21 -12.24
CA GLN A 94 0.96 0.00 -13.00
C GLN A 94 -0.36 0.63 -13.49
N ASP A 95 -0.54 1.94 -13.26
CA ASP A 95 -1.70 2.71 -13.74
C ASP A 95 -1.45 3.11 -15.19
N LEU A 96 -1.69 2.16 -16.10
CA LEU A 96 -1.61 2.40 -17.53
C LEU A 96 -2.81 3.26 -17.94
N GLU A 97 -2.57 4.52 -18.28
CA GLU A 97 -3.56 5.28 -19.03
C GLU A 97 -3.72 4.58 -20.38
N ILE A 98 -4.88 3.96 -20.59
CA ILE A 98 -5.27 3.45 -21.89
C ILE A 98 -5.39 4.69 -22.80
N PRO A 99 -4.65 4.77 -23.92
CA PRO A 99 -4.71 5.90 -24.85
C PRO A 99 -6.11 6.12 -25.42
#